data_AF-A0AAN8WH48-F1
#
_entry.id   AF-A0AAN8WH48-F1
#
_cell.length_a   1.000
_cell.length_b   1.000
_cell.length_c   1.000
_cell.angle_alpha   90.00
_cell.angle_beta   90.00
_cell.angle_gamma   90.00
#
_symmetry.space_group_name_H-M   'P 1'
#
loop_
_entity.id
_entity.type
_entity.pdbx_description
1 polymer ?
#
loop_
_entity_poly.entity_id
_entity_poly.type
_entity_poly.pdbx_seq_one_letter_code
_entity_poly.pdbx_strand_id
1 'polypeptide(L)'
;MSSFTTSINISGQPFPILSGNSMLSNLLPTYASLLSTCPIHISLASLNISPNLPTSAVVMYLDLAQGSGAARINIATTDKDFDRSWRIKVTQITCDATSKAPPNCLQYYTEYSGIVSSFNYQNTDGVHQLGGQRYTICIRAREGFCGIKYIADENEFSLSDDGTEATADAPKSGDTDCTLDFLVIPSMDKDGKVTLKDRFCGNGFDDLITYSKPFEIRVVTEDDEPTTDINNRGFSMRYTQIPC
;
A
#
# COMPACT_ATOMS: atom_id res chain seq x y z
N MET A 1 10.91 19.44 16.56
CA MET A 1 10.59 19.12 15.16
C MET A 1 9.15 19.51 14.96
N SER A 2 8.90 20.50 14.12
CA SER A 2 7.57 20.76 13.61
C SER A 2 7.17 19.61 12.69
N SER A 3 5.88 19.32 12.60
CA SER A 3 5.35 18.42 11.58
C SER A 3 4.37 19.22 10.75
N PHE A 4 4.54 19.20 9.43
CA PHE A 4 3.58 19.81 8.52
C PHE A 4 2.57 18.75 8.12
N THR A 5 1.30 18.99 8.47
CA THR A 5 0.19 18.12 8.09
C THR A 5 -0.72 18.86 7.14
N THR A 6 -0.91 18.31 5.94
CA THR A 6 -2.01 18.73 5.05
C THR A 6 -3.13 17.71 5.17
N SER A 7 -4.35 18.18 5.48
CA SER A 7 -5.55 17.34 5.55
C SER A 7 -6.45 17.62 4.36
N ILE A 8 -6.79 16.58 3.61
CA ILE A 8 -7.78 16.66 2.53
C ILE A 8 -9.09 16.04 3.04
N ASN A 9 -10.16 16.84 3.06
CA ASN A 9 -11.51 16.36 3.36
C ASN A 9 -12.19 15.86 2.08
N ILE A 10 -12.67 14.63 2.09
CA ILE A 10 -13.39 14.01 0.97
C ILE A 10 -14.81 13.68 1.43
N SER A 11 -15.80 14.34 0.83
CA SER A 11 -17.25 14.15 1.04
C SER A 11 -17.91 13.61 -0.24
N GLY A 12 -18.73 12.57 -0.20
CA GLY A 12 -19.17 11.80 -1.39
C GLY A 12 -19.89 12.53 -2.54
N GLN A 13 -19.16 13.35 -3.31
CA GLN A 13 -19.56 14.08 -4.51
C GLN A 13 -18.46 13.92 -5.58
N PRO A 14 -18.75 14.13 -6.88
CA PRO A 14 -17.72 14.08 -7.92
C PRO A 14 -16.70 15.22 -7.72
N PHE A 15 -15.47 14.87 -7.39
CA PHE A 15 -14.40 15.84 -7.10
C PHE A 15 -13.50 16.15 -8.30
N PRO A 16 -12.93 17.36 -8.36
CA PRO A 16 -11.82 17.69 -9.25
C PRO A 16 -10.50 17.05 -8.79
N ILE A 17 -9.49 17.05 -9.67
CA ILE A 17 -8.11 16.67 -9.34
C ILE A 17 -7.58 17.63 -8.28
N LEU A 18 -7.10 17.11 -7.14
CA LEU A 18 -6.50 17.90 -6.07
C LEU A 18 -4.97 17.83 -6.19
N SER A 19 -4.30 18.97 -6.26
CA SER A 19 -2.83 19.07 -6.20
C SER A 19 -2.45 19.90 -4.99
N GLY A 20 -1.46 19.45 -4.22
CA GLY A 20 -0.98 20.18 -3.04
C GLY A 20 0.55 20.21 -2.97
N ASN A 21 1.04 21.26 -2.32
CA ASN A 21 2.39 21.39 -1.78
C ASN A 21 2.28 21.57 -0.26
N SER A 22 3.40 21.62 0.48
CA SER A 22 3.47 21.74 1.94
C SER A 22 2.82 23.02 2.54
N MET A 23 2.13 23.83 1.74
CA MET A 23 1.53 25.10 2.12
C MET A 23 0.07 25.18 1.65
N LEU A 24 -0.85 24.77 2.54
CA LEU A 24 -2.31 25.04 2.53
C LEU A 24 -3.16 24.46 1.39
N SER A 25 -4.18 23.67 1.74
CA SER A 25 -5.48 23.74 1.05
C SER A 25 -6.62 23.25 1.94
N ASN A 26 -7.48 24.17 2.37
CA ASN A 26 -8.81 23.87 2.88
C ASN A 26 -9.82 24.13 1.76
N LEU A 27 -10.58 23.12 1.36
CA LEU A 27 -11.78 23.30 0.55
C LEU A 27 -12.92 22.47 1.16
N LEU A 28 -13.99 23.16 1.55
CA LEU A 28 -15.26 22.58 1.99
C LEU A 28 -16.28 22.71 0.85
N PRO A 29 -16.95 21.64 0.42
CA PRO A 29 -18.21 21.76 -0.29
C PRO A 29 -19.40 21.32 0.58
N THR A 30 -20.50 22.07 0.44
CA THR A 30 -21.82 21.88 1.04
C THR A 30 -22.69 20.85 0.30
N TYR A 31 -23.72 20.37 1.01
CA TYR A 31 -24.60 19.22 0.82
C TYR A 31 -25.23 18.95 -0.56
N ALA A 32 -25.40 17.66 -0.89
CA ALA A 32 -26.55 17.11 -1.63
C ALA A 32 -26.73 15.61 -1.31
N SER A 33 -27.91 15.24 -0.82
CA SER A 33 -28.29 13.86 -0.48
C SER A 33 -28.73 13.08 -1.73
N LEU A 34 -28.06 11.97 -2.03
CA LEU A 34 -28.61 10.90 -2.86
C LEU A 34 -28.62 9.62 -2.03
N LEU A 35 -29.82 9.04 -1.88
CA LEU A 35 -30.10 7.78 -1.20
C LEU A 35 -29.42 6.63 -1.96
N SER A 36 -28.15 6.36 -1.67
CA SER A 36 -27.47 5.11 -2.02
C SER A 36 -27.34 4.27 -0.76
N THR A 37 -27.95 3.08 -0.78
CA THR A 37 -28.00 2.14 0.35
C THR A 37 -26.69 1.37 0.58
N CYS A 38 -25.56 1.82 0.05
CA CYS A 38 -24.30 1.11 0.16
C CYS A 38 -23.12 2.08 0.36
N PRO A 39 -22.05 1.65 1.06
CA PRO A 39 -20.91 2.50 1.37
C PRO A 39 -20.24 3.09 0.13
N ILE A 40 -19.79 4.34 0.26
CA ILE A 40 -19.17 5.10 -0.82
C ILE A 40 -17.73 4.64 -0.96
N HIS A 41 -17.38 4.14 -2.14
CA HIS A 41 -16.04 3.69 -2.42
C HIS A 41 -15.27 4.77 -3.17
N ILE A 42 -14.17 5.25 -2.56
CA ILE A 42 -13.31 6.28 -3.12
C ILE A 42 -12.03 5.63 -3.60
N SER A 43 -11.75 5.79 -4.89
CA SER A 43 -10.45 5.49 -5.48
C SER A 43 -9.61 6.77 -5.54
N LEU A 44 -8.40 6.74 -4.98
CA LEU A 44 -7.43 7.82 -5.06
C LEU A 44 -6.32 7.38 -5.99
N ALA A 45 -6.20 8.01 -7.15
CA ALA A 45 -5.36 7.46 -8.21
C ALA A 45 -3.86 7.75 -8.08
N SER A 46 -3.42 8.58 -7.12
CA SER A 46 -2.00 8.81 -6.92
C SER A 46 -1.69 9.47 -5.57
N LEU A 47 -0.72 8.94 -4.85
CA LEU A 47 0.02 9.65 -3.82
C LEU A 47 1.49 9.61 -4.24
N ASN A 48 1.98 10.71 -4.78
CA ASN A 48 3.41 10.88 -5.04
C ASN A 48 3.94 11.82 -3.96
N ILE A 49 5.02 11.48 -3.28
CA ILE A 49 5.64 12.35 -2.27
C ILE A 49 7.01 12.84 -2.79
N SER A 50 7.35 12.57 -4.07
CA SER A 50 8.63 12.94 -4.69
C SER A 50 8.46 13.60 -6.07
N PRO A 51 9.17 14.71 -6.36
CA PRO A 51 9.00 15.48 -7.60
C PRO A 51 9.57 14.81 -8.86
N ASN A 52 10.37 13.74 -8.74
CA ASN A 52 11.27 13.28 -9.82
C ASN A 52 11.06 11.85 -10.37
N LEU A 53 9.92 11.16 -10.18
CA LEU A 53 9.79 9.75 -10.62
C LEU A 53 8.68 9.47 -11.67
N PRO A 54 8.91 8.54 -12.64
CA PRO A 54 7.91 8.11 -13.61
C PRO A 54 6.76 7.32 -12.98
N THR A 55 5.71 7.18 -13.77
CA THR A 55 4.34 6.75 -13.45
C THR A 55 4.19 5.30 -12.95
N SER A 56 4.25 5.09 -11.65
CA SER A 56 3.49 4.01 -10.99
C SER A 56 2.51 4.64 -10.02
N ALA A 57 1.34 5.01 -10.55
CA ALA A 57 0.29 5.63 -9.76
C ALA A 57 -0.33 4.57 -8.83
N VAL A 58 -0.04 4.65 -7.53
CA VAL A 58 -0.62 3.72 -6.54
C VAL A 58 -2.05 4.16 -6.25
N VAL A 59 -2.99 3.22 -6.38
CA VAL A 59 -4.42 3.46 -6.15
C VAL A 59 -4.79 3.07 -4.72
N MET A 60 -5.39 4.01 -3.99
CA MET A 60 -5.96 3.76 -2.67
C MET A 60 -7.49 3.62 -2.76
N TYR A 61 -8.05 2.59 -2.13
CA TYR A 61 -9.47 2.29 -2.08
C TYR A 61 -9.99 2.47 -0.65
N LEU A 62 -10.96 3.38 -0.47
CA LEU A 62 -11.57 3.67 0.83
C LEU A 62 -13.05 3.31 0.80
N ASP A 63 -13.49 2.47 1.74
CA ASP A 63 -14.90 2.13 1.94
C ASP A 63 -15.49 3.01 3.06
N LEU A 64 -16.40 3.92 2.70
CA LEU A 64 -17.04 4.83 3.64
C LEU A 64 -18.45 4.35 3.98
N ALA A 65 -18.66 3.94 5.24
CA ALA A 65 -19.99 3.55 5.72
C ALA A 65 -21.04 4.62 5.46
N GLN A 66 -22.29 4.22 5.23
CA GLN A 66 -23.40 5.19 5.17
C GLN A 66 -23.47 6.00 6.47
N GLY A 67 -23.55 7.33 6.35
CA GLY A 67 -23.55 8.23 7.51
C GLY A 67 -22.18 8.42 8.16
N SER A 68 -21.11 7.77 7.67
CA SER A 68 -19.76 8.24 7.94
C SER A 68 -19.64 9.64 7.35
N GLY A 69 -19.10 10.58 8.12
CA GLY A 69 -19.04 11.99 7.73
C GLY A 69 -18.09 12.23 6.56
N ALA A 70 -17.03 12.99 6.80
CA ALA A 70 -15.97 13.19 5.81
C ALA A 70 -14.85 12.16 6.03
N ALA A 71 -14.30 11.62 4.94
CA ALA A 71 -13.00 10.96 5.00
C ALA A 71 -11.90 12.01 5.03
N ARG A 72 -10.84 11.75 5.80
CA ARG A 72 -9.66 12.63 5.89
C ARG A 72 -8.43 11.87 5.48
N ILE A 73 -7.70 12.43 4.52
CA ILE A 73 -6.33 12.00 4.21
C ILE A 73 -5.41 12.99 4.88
N ASN A 74 -4.58 12.51 5.81
CA ASN A 74 -3.52 13.30 6.41
C ASN A 74 -2.20 12.95 5.73
N ILE A 75 -1.57 13.96 5.14
CA ILE A 75 -0.23 13.85 4.58
C ILE A 75 0.69 14.57 5.55
N ALA A 76 1.47 13.79 6.30
CA ALA A 76 2.48 14.30 7.22
C ALA A 76 3.85 14.24 6.56
N THR A 77 4.59 15.35 6.63
CA THR A 77 5.97 15.44 6.13
C THR A 77 6.90 15.91 7.24
N THR A 78 8.15 15.46 7.22
CA THR A 78 9.20 15.87 8.17
C THR A 78 9.90 17.16 7.73
N ASP A 79 10.49 17.88 8.69
CA ASP A 79 11.10 19.22 8.56
C ASP A 79 12.34 19.32 7.64
N LYS A 80 12.73 18.28 6.88
CA LYS A 80 13.91 18.40 6.00
C LYS A 80 13.51 19.09 4.69
N ASP A 81 14.31 20.07 4.27
CA ASP A 81 14.16 20.89 3.06
C ASP A 81 14.20 20.07 1.75
N PHE A 82 13.20 19.22 1.55
CA PHE A 82 12.97 18.50 0.31
C PHE A 82 11.70 19.04 -0.33
N ASP A 83 11.77 19.31 -1.63
CA ASP A 83 10.57 19.57 -2.41
C ASP A 83 9.70 18.30 -2.41
N ARG A 84 8.54 18.38 -1.77
CA ARG A 84 7.53 17.32 -1.73
C ARG A 84 6.28 17.81 -2.47
N SER A 85 5.77 17.01 -3.39
CA SER A 85 4.57 17.35 -4.15
C SER A 85 3.70 16.13 -4.36
N TRP A 86 2.41 16.25 -4.10
CA TRP A 86 1.43 15.20 -4.37
C TRP A 86 0.34 15.68 -5.32
N ARG A 87 -0.17 14.74 -6.13
CA ARG A 87 -1.35 14.92 -6.97
C ARG A 87 -2.30 13.80 -6.62
N ILE A 88 -3.50 14.12 -6.15
CA ILE A 88 -4.51 13.15 -5.75
C ILE A 88 -5.73 13.37 -6.63
N LYS A 89 -6.08 12.35 -7.42
CA LYS A 89 -7.37 12.31 -8.10
C LYS A 89 -8.32 11.44 -7.29
N VAL A 90 -9.41 12.03 -6.84
CA VAL A 90 -10.48 11.33 -6.12
C VAL A 90 -11.54 10.92 -7.14
N THR A 91 -11.99 9.67 -7.09
CA THR A 91 -13.12 9.20 -7.91
C THR A 91 -14.03 8.32 -7.07
N GLN A 92 -15.33 8.63 -7.10
CA GLN A 92 -16.35 7.80 -6.52
C GLN A 92 -16.76 6.72 -7.51
N ILE A 93 -16.81 5.47 -7.07
CA ILE A 93 -17.34 4.36 -7.87
C ILE A 93 -18.65 3.87 -7.27
N THR A 94 -19.50 3.29 -8.12
CA THR A 94 -20.76 2.71 -7.67
C THR A 94 -20.52 1.41 -6.92
N CYS A 95 -21.50 1.00 -6.13
CA CYS A 95 -21.40 -0.17 -5.27
C CYS A 95 -21.33 -1.51 -6.00
N ASP A 96 -21.84 -1.54 -7.22
CA ASP A 96 -21.87 -2.65 -8.17
C ASP A 96 -20.74 -2.54 -9.21
N ALA A 97 -19.86 -1.54 -9.09
CA ALA A 97 -18.74 -1.38 -9.99
C ALA A 97 -17.85 -2.63 -9.93
N THR A 98 -17.53 -3.19 -11.09
CA THR A 98 -16.60 -4.33 -11.22
C THR A 98 -15.19 -3.98 -10.76
N SER A 99 -14.85 -2.69 -10.72
CA SER A 99 -13.60 -2.13 -10.20
C SER A 99 -13.61 -1.90 -8.69
N LYS A 100 -14.70 -2.23 -7.98
CA LYS A 100 -14.79 -2.10 -6.53
C LYS A 100 -13.87 -3.10 -5.83
N ALA A 101 -13.00 -2.58 -4.97
CA ALA A 101 -12.18 -3.41 -4.12
C ALA A 101 -13.04 -4.11 -3.04
N PRO A 102 -12.71 -5.35 -2.64
CA PRO A 102 -13.34 -5.97 -1.49
C PRO A 102 -13.16 -5.12 -0.22
N PRO A 103 -14.02 -5.30 0.80
CA PRO A 103 -13.86 -4.63 2.09
C PRO A 103 -12.47 -4.88 2.69
N ASN A 104 -11.90 -3.85 3.34
CA ASN A 104 -10.57 -3.84 3.96
C ASN A 104 -9.37 -3.90 3.00
N CYS A 105 -9.58 -3.85 1.69
CA CYS A 105 -8.51 -3.76 0.69
C CYS A 105 -8.19 -2.30 0.40
N LEU A 106 -7.07 -1.79 0.92
CA LEU A 106 -6.63 -0.41 0.66
C LEU A 106 -5.97 -0.27 -0.71
N GLN A 107 -5.32 -1.32 -1.20
CA GLN A 107 -4.90 -1.43 -2.60
C GLN A 107 -5.56 -2.67 -3.22
N TYR A 108 -5.94 -2.59 -4.50
CA TYR A 108 -6.62 -3.69 -5.17
C TYR A 108 -6.15 -3.85 -6.61
N TYR A 109 -5.76 -5.08 -6.93
CA TYR A 109 -5.21 -5.46 -8.23
C TYR A 109 -6.06 -6.56 -8.86
N THR A 110 -6.39 -6.40 -10.14
CA THR A 110 -7.31 -7.30 -10.85
C THR A 110 -6.68 -8.11 -11.95
N GLU A 111 -5.40 -7.84 -12.25
CA GLU A 111 -4.68 -8.40 -13.39
C GLU A 111 -4.15 -9.81 -13.12
N TYR A 112 -3.79 -10.51 -14.19
CA TYR A 112 -3.15 -11.83 -14.11
C TYR A 112 -1.74 -11.75 -13.49
N SER A 113 -1.01 -10.68 -13.81
CA SER A 113 0.31 -10.38 -13.28
C SER A 113 0.45 -8.86 -13.19
N GLY A 114 1.22 -8.39 -12.23
CA GLY A 114 1.49 -6.98 -12.03
C GLY A 114 2.54 -6.76 -10.96
N ILE A 115 2.73 -5.51 -10.58
CA ILE A 115 3.65 -5.11 -9.52
C ILE A 115 2.80 -4.53 -8.37
N VAL A 116 2.99 -5.06 -7.17
CA VAL A 116 2.47 -4.49 -5.92
C VAL A 116 3.60 -3.74 -5.23
N SER A 117 3.31 -2.60 -4.62
CA SER A 117 4.34 -1.84 -3.91
C SER A 117 3.77 -1.13 -2.69
N SER A 118 4.61 -0.90 -1.68
CA SER A 118 4.25 -0.02 -0.58
C SER A 118 3.98 1.40 -1.08
N PHE A 119 3.18 2.15 -0.32
CA PHE A 119 3.08 3.58 -0.54
C PHE A 119 4.46 4.24 -0.37
N ASN A 120 4.73 5.27 -1.18
CA ASN A 120 5.99 6.02 -1.19
C ASN A 120 7.26 5.22 -1.58
N TYR A 121 7.15 3.95 -1.98
CA TYR A 121 8.27 3.14 -2.45
C TYR A 121 9.08 3.84 -3.56
N GLN A 122 10.41 3.79 -3.47
CA GLN A 122 11.33 4.17 -4.53
C GLN A 122 12.51 3.20 -4.57
N ASN A 123 12.91 2.78 -5.78
CA ASN A 123 14.10 1.97 -5.97
C ASN A 123 15.35 2.86 -6.02
N THR A 124 15.56 3.63 -4.96
CA THR A 124 16.71 4.51 -4.73
C THR A 124 17.10 4.43 -3.27
N ASP A 125 18.36 4.73 -2.97
CA ASP A 125 18.85 4.80 -1.60
C ASP A 125 18.05 5.84 -0.79
N GLY A 126 17.80 5.51 0.49
CA GLY A 126 17.06 6.36 1.41
C GLY A 126 15.86 5.67 2.08
N VAL A 127 15.26 6.41 3.02
CA VAL A 127 14.08 5.98 3.76
C VAL A 127 12.82 6.42 3.02
N HIS A 128 12.16 5.44 2.41
CA HIS A 128 10.94 5.60 1.63
C HIS A 128 9.77 4.83 2.24
N GLN A 129 10.04 3.82 3.06
CA GLN A 129 9.02 3.17 3.89
C GLN A 129 8.30 4.23 4.74
N LEU A 130 6.97 4.11 4.80
CA LEU A 130 6.15 4.89 5.72
C LEU A 130 5.95 4.05 6.99
N GLY A 131 6.24 4.64 8.15
CA GLY A 131 5.91 4.07 9.45
C GLY A 131 4.41 4.11 9.76
N GLY A 132 3.99 3.30 10.72
CA GLY A 132 2.64 3.28 11.29
C GLY A 132 1.56 2.72 10.36
N GLN A 133 1.94 1.99 9.32
CA GLN A 133 1.01 1.54 8.29
C GLN A 133 0.41 0.18 8.65
N ARG A 134 -0.92 0.10 8.57
CA ARG A 134 -1.66 -1.16 8.74
C ARG A 134 -2.75 -1.24 7.69
N TYR A 135 -2.45 -1.88 6.57
CA TYR A 135 -3.40 -2.01 5.47
C TYR A 135 -3.23 -3.34 4.74
N THR A 136 -4.25 -3.69 3.95
CA THR A 136 -4.23 -4.90 3.12
C THR A 136 -4.19 -4.52 1.65
N ILE A 137 -3.31 -5.19 0.91
CA ILE A 137 -3.29 -5.25 -0.54
C ILE A 137 -4.02 -6.52 -0.96
N CYS A 138 -5.00 -6.40 -1.85
CA CYS A 138 -5.77 -7.52 -2.34
C CYS A 138 -5.53 -7.73 -3.83
N ILE A 139 -5.43 -8.99 -4.23
CA ILE A 139 -5.29 -9.38 -5.63
C ILE A 139 -6.48 -10.29 -5.97
N ARG A 140 -7.29 -9.88 -6.94
CA ARG A 140 -8.45 -10.66 -7.37
C ARG A 140 -7.99 -11.96 -8.02
N ALA A 141 -8.35 -13.09 -7.42
CA ALA A 141 -8.16 -14.38 -8.05
C ALA A 141 -8.95 -14.46 -9.37
N ARG A 142 -8.26 -14.80 -10.45
CA ARG A 142 -8.88 -15.03 -11.75
C ARG A 142 -9.54 -16.40 -11.78
N GLU A 143 -10.63 -16.51 -12.52
CA GLU A 143 -11.29 -17.80 -12.76
C GLU A 143 -10.32 -18.81 -13.39
N GLY A 144 -10.27 -20.02 -12.84
CA GLY A 144 -9.32 -21.07 -13.25
C GLY A 144 -7.92 -20.95 -12.64
N PHE A 145 -7.66 -19.98 -11.76
CA PHE A 145 -6.37 -19.80 -11.08
C PHE A 145 -6.46 -20.22 -9.62
N CYS A 146 -5.48 -20.99 -9.16
CA CYS A 146 -5.46 -21.61 -7.83
C CYS A 146 -4.34 -21.09 -6.93
N GLY A 147 -3.23 -20.62 -7.51
CA GLY A 147 -2.11 -20.10 -6.74
C GLY A 147 -1.66 -18.72 -7.21
N ILE A 148 -0.67 -18.18 -6.51
CA ILE A 148 0.00 -16.93 -6.84
C ILE A 148 1.48 -17.04 -6.48
N LYS A 149 2.32 -16.52 -7.35
CA LYS A 149 3.76 -16.37 -7.13
C LYS A 149 4.08 -14.91 -6.85
N TYR A 150 4.89 -14.64 -5.83
CA TYR A 150 5.51 -13.34 -5.56
C TYR A 150 7.03 -13.45 -5.72
N ILE A 151 7.61 -12.43 -6.34
CA ILE A 151 9.06 -12.27 -6.58
C ILE A 151 9.40 -10.80 -6.32
N ALA A 152 10.54 -10.54 -5.68
CA ALA A 152 11.14 -9.20 -5.66
C ALA A 152 12.51 -9.29 -6.34
N ASP A 153 12.86 -8.29 -7.15
CA ASP A 153 14.22 -8.17 -7.67
C ASP A 153 15.17 -7.64 -6.57
N GLU A 154 16.49 -7.69 -6.80
CA GLU A 154 17.48 -7.19 -5.85
C GLU A 154 17.21 -5.72 -5.47
N ASN A 155 17.26 -5.41 -4.16
CA ASN A 155 16.95 -4.09 -3.59
C ASN A 155 15.50 -3.61 -3.76
N GLU A 156 14.60 -4.45 -4.28
CA GLU A 156 13.18 -4.08 -4.37
C GLU A 156 12.39 -4.36 -3.10
N PHE A 157 12.96 -5.06 -2.13
CA PHE A 157 12.33 -5.37 -0.86
C PHE A 157 13.26 -5.01 0.31
N SER A 158 12.82 -4.06 1.12
CA SER A 158 13.47 -3.66 2.36
C SER A 158 12.40 -3.31 3.38
N LEU A 159 12.29 -4.09 4.45
CA LEU A 159 11.45 -3.83 5.63
C LEU A 159 12.24 -4.20 6.90
N SER A 160 12.30 -3.33 7.89
CA SER A 160 12.88 -3.58 9.23
C SER A 160 14.41 -3.76 9.36
N ASP A 161 15.21 -3.74 8.30
CA ASP A 161 16.69 -3.85 8.39
C ASP A 161 17.41 -2.70 7.67
N ASP A 162 18.46 -2.21 8.34
CA ASP A 162 19.47 -1.30 7.80
C ASP A 162 20.18 -1.92 6.59
N GLY A 163 19.84 -1.50 5.37
CA GLY A 163 20.49 -1.93 4.12
C GLY A 163 21.93 -1.43 3.95
N THR A 164 22.80 -1.65 4.94
CA THR A 164 24.19 -1.14 4.98
C THR A 164 25.28 -2.20 4.98
N GLU A 165 24.95 -3.47 5.05
CA GLU A 165 25.94 -4.54 5.01
C GLU A 165 25.57 -5.49 3.87
N ALA A 166 26.49 -5.83 2.97
CA ALA A 166 26.26 -6.75 1.86
C ALA A 166 25.96 -8.21 2.32
N THR A 167 25.88 -8.45 3.63
CA THR A 167 25.38 -9.68 4.27
C THR A 167 24.02 -9.48 4.96
N ALA A 168 23.45 -8.28 4.89
CA ALA A 168 22.14 -7.87 5.44
C ALA A 168 21.01 -7.92 4.40
N ASP A 169 21.30 -8.21 3.13
CA ASP A 169 20.33 -8.47 2.03
C ASP A 169 19.57 -9.81 2.18
N ALA A 170 19.61 -10.40 3.38
CA ALA A 170 19.01 -11.69 3.62
C ALA A 170 17.48 -11.54 3.76
N PRO A 171 16.68 -12.28 2.99
CA PRO A 171 15.27 -12.41 3.28
C PRO A 171 15.08 -13.04 4.65
N LYS A 172 14.24 -12.43 5.48
CA LYS A 172 13.84 -12.94 6.79
C LYS A 172 12.37 -13.33 6.77
N SER A 173 12.01 -14.33 7.57
CA SER A 173 10.62 -14.78 7.64
C SER A 173 10.26 -15.37 9.00
N GLY A 174 8.97 -15.34 9.32
CA GLY A 174 8.43 -15.86 10.57
C GLY A 174 8.36 -14.82 11.69
N ASP A 175 7.66 -15.17 12.76
CA ASP A 175 7.31 -14.29 13.87
C ASP A 175 8.48 -13.93 14.79
N THR A 176 9.56 -14.72 14.77
CA THR A 176 10.76 -14.47 15.57
C THR A 176 11.64 -13.39 14.94
N ASP A 177 11.83 -13.43 13.62
CA ASP A 177 12.67 -12.46 12.91
C ASP A 177 11.88 -11.21 12.52
N CYS A 178 10.62 -11.37 12.10
CA CYS A 178 9.79 -10.30 11.57
C CYS A 178 8.78 -9.78 12.61
N THR A 179 9.30 -8.94 13.53
CA THR A 179 8.55 -8.45 14.70
C THR A 179 8.11 -6.99 14.60
N LEU A 180 8.83 -6.15 13.84
CA LEU A 180 8.59 -4.71 13.73
C LEU A 180 7.85 -4.40 12.42
N ASP A 181 8.57 -4.41 11.29
CA ASP A 181 7.99 -4.21 9.97
C ASP A 181 7.99 -5.49 9.16
N PHE A 182 6.83 -5.85 8.62
CA PHE A 182 6.68 -7.09 7.88
C PHE A 182 5.43 -7.11 7.01
N LEU A 183 5.49 -7.98 6.00
CA LEU A 183 4.32 -8.41 5.26
C LEU A 183 3.80 -9.70 5.85
N VAL A 184 2.47 -9.81 6.02
CA VAL A 184 1.82 -11.10 6.26
C VAL A 184 1.26 -11.60 4.94
N ILE A 185 1.72 -12.76 4.49
CA ILE A 185 1.19 -13.44 3.29
C ILE A 185 0.81 -14.86 3.70
N PRO A 186 -0.49 -15.18 3.77
CA PRO A 186 -0.94 -16.54 4.06
C PRO A 186 -0.34 -17.54 3.06
N SER A 187 0.39 -18.52 3.59
CA SER A 187 1.13 -19.48 2.77
C SER A 187 0.60 -20.90 2.94
N MET A 188 0.23 -21.51 1.81
CA MET A 188 -0.27 -22.88 1.72
C MET A 188 0.27 -23.53 0.44
N ASP A 189 0.66 -24.80 0.52
CA ASP A 189 1.07 -25.56 -0.67
C ASP A 189 -0.11 -26.01 -1.52
N LYS A 190 0.17 -26.64 -2.67
CA LYS A 190 -0.86 -27.08 -3.63
C LYS A 190 -1.81 -28.15 -3.04
N ASP A 191 -1.37 -28.86 -2.01
CA ASP A 191 -2.13 -29.94 -1.35
C ASP A 191 -2.94 -29.45 -0.14
N GLY A 192 -2.91 -28.14 0.14
CA GLY A 192 -3.68 -27.54 1.22
C GLY A 192 -2.96 -27.48 2.57
N LYS A 193 -1.66 -27.80 2.61
CA LYS A 193 -0.88 -27.76 3.85
C LYS A 193 -0.35 -26.35 4.09
N VAL A 194 -0.68 -25.81 5.25
CA VAL A 194 -0.18 -24.51 5.71
C VAL A 194 1.34 -24.59 5.91
N THR A 195 2.07 -23.58 5.42
CA THR A 195 3.51 -23.44 5.66
C THR A 195 3.76 -22.47 6.82
N LEU A 196 4.90 -22.62 7.51
CA LEU A 196 5.26 -21.76 8.65
C LEU A 196 5.78 -20.37 8.26
N LYS A 197 5.92 -20.08 6.96
CA LYS A 197 6.31 -18.75 6.47
C LYS A 197 5.05 -17.90 6.31
N ASP A 198 4.66 -17.18 7.36
CA ASP A 198 3.49 -16.28 7.34
C ASP A 198 3.87 -14.79 7.34
N ARG A 199 5.05 -14.44 7.86
CA ARG A 199 5.61 -13.07 7.88
C ARG A 199 6.90 -12.98 7.09
N PHE A 200 7.11 -11.84 6.42
CA PHE A 200 8.28 -11.58 5.56
C PHE A 200 8.84 -10.17 5.82
N CYS A 201 10.14 -10.06 6.01
CA CYS A 201 10.88 -8.83 6.31
C CYS A 201 12.35 -8.96 5.89
N GLY A 202 13.20 -8.00 6.26
CA GLY A 202 14.61 -7.94 5.90
C GLY A 202 14.87 -7.16 4.62
N ASN A 203 16.09 -7.23 4.09
CA ASN A 203 16.52 -6.53 2.87
C ASN A 203 16.55 -7.46 1.63
N GLY A 204 15.57 -8.36 1.56
CA GLY A 204 15.37 -9.29 0.45
C GLY A 204 14.04 -10.03 0.58
N PHE A 205 13.61 -10.71 -0.48
CA PHE A 205 12.40 -11.51 -0.46
C PHE A 205 12.65 -12.93 -1.01
N ASP A 206 12.34 -13.93 -0.19
CA ASP A 206 12.28 -15.31 -0.66
C ASP A 206 11.07 -15.49 -1.57
N ASP A 207 11.31 -15.84 -2.84
CA ASP A 207 10.28 -16.21 -3.80
C ASP A 207 9.20 -17.08 -3.14
N LEU A 208 7.96 -16.61 -3.17
CA LEU A 208 6.85 -17.25 -2.50
C LEU A 208 5.83 -17.74 -3.53
N ILE A 209 5.54 -19.03 -3.51
CA ILE A 209 4.37 -19.60 -4.17
C ILE A 209 3.38 -20.02 -3.09
N THR A 210 2.15 -19.52 -3.16
CA THR A 210 1.07 -19.89 -2.24
C THR A 210 -0.21 -20.19 -3.01
N TYR A 211 -0.95 -21.18 -2.53
CA TYR A 211 -2.29 -21.54 -2.99
C TYR A 211 -3.37 -21.11 -1.98
N SER A 212 -2.98 -20.35 -0.95
CA SER A 212 -3.91 -19.77 0.01
C SER A 212 -4.76 -18.69 -0.66
N LYS A 213 -6.08 -18.79 -0.50
CA LYS A 213 -7.05 -17.80 -0.99
C LYS A 213 -7.84 -17.21 0.19
N PRO A 214 -8.23 -15.93 0.16
CA PRO A 214 -7.98 -14.95 -0.91
C PRO A 214 -6.50 -14.57 -1.05
N PHE A 215 -6.09 -14.07 -2.22
CA PHE A 215 -4.73 -13.56 -2.42
C PHE A 215 -4.62 -12.16 -1.80
N GLU A 216 -3.98 -12.10 -0.64
CA GLU A 216 -3.83 -10.88 0.14
C GLU A 216 -2.43 -10.75 0.73
N ILE A 217 -2.01 -9.49 0.90
CA ILE A 217 -0.76 -9.12 1.56
C ILE A 217 -1.15 -8.08 2.61
N ARG A 218 -0.93 -8.38 3.89
CA ARG A 218 -1.11 -7.39 4.96
C ARG A 218 0.22 -6.70 5.22
N VAL A 219 0.23 -5.39 5.12
CA VAL A 219 1.38 -4.55 5.43
C VAL A 219 1.26 -4.10 6.87
N VAL A 220 2.32 -4.33 7.65
CA VAL A 220 2.46 -3.86 9.02
C VAL A 220 3.80 -3.16 9.13
N THR A 221 3.78 -1.87 9.43
CA THR A 221 4.95 -1.11 9.86
C THR A 221 4.67 -0.45 11.19
N GLU A 222 5.71 -0.29 12.00
CA GLU A 222 5.62 0.39 13.28
C GLU A 222 5.99 1.88 13.15
N ASP A 223 5.82 2.68 14.21
CA ASP A 223 5.89 4.15 14.12
C ASP A 223 7.32 4.72 14.28
N ASP A 224 8.23 3.94 14.88
CA ASP A 224 9.57 4.31 15.33
C ASP A 224 10.66 3.78 14.38
N GLU A 225 10.73 4.36 13.19
CA GLU A 225 11.86 4.13 12.28
C GLU A 225 13.12 4.75 12.92
N PRO A 226 14.08 3.95 13.46
CA PRO A 226 15.22 4.51 14.16
C PRO A 226 16.00 5.47 13.27
N THR A 227 16.55 6.52 13.87
CA THR A 227 17.32 7.57 13.14
C THR A 227 18.58 7.07 12.42
N THR A 228 18.90 5.77 12.56
CA THR A 228 20.00 5.07 11.90
C THR A 228 19.60 4.40 10.59
N ASP A 229 18.31 4.30 10.28
CA ASP A 229 17.83 3.73 9.02
C ASP A 229 18.28 4.56 7.83
N ILE A 230 19.16 4.00 7.00
CA ILE A 230 19.65 4.71 5.81
C ILE A 230 19.13 4.16 4.48
N ASN A 231 18.46 3.01 4.47
CA ASN A 231 18.03 2.34 3.23
C ASN A 231 16.69 1.59 3.32
N ASN A 232 15.77 2.03 4.19
CA ASN A 232 14.46 1.41 4.27
C ASN A 232 13.53 1.86 3.12
N ARG A 233 13.63 1.19 1.96
CA ARG A 233 12.94 1.60 0.72
C ARG A 233 11.45 1.24 0.69
N GLY A 234 11.01 0.35 1.58
CA GLY A 234 9.75 -0.37 1.45
C GLY A 234 9.86 -1.52 0.46
N PHE A 235 8.75 -1.92 -0.16
CA PHE A 235 8.73 -3.06 -1.07
C PHE A 235 8.09 -2.75 -2.44
N SER A 236 8.60 -3.44 -3.46
CA SER A 236 8.02 -3.63 -4.78
C SER A 236 8.18 -5.10 -5.13
N MET A 237 7.09 -5.77 -5.49
CA MET A 237 7.09 -7.19 -5.80
C MET A 237 6.23 -7.47 -7.02
N ARG A 238 6.71 -8.32 -7.92
CA ARG A 238 5.93 -8.87 -9.01
C ARG A 238 5.07 -10.01 -8.51
N TYR A 239 3.78 -9.97 -8.81
CA TYR A 239 2.90 -11.12 -8.64
C TYR A 239 2.56 -11.75 -9.99
N THR A 240 2.34 -13.07 -10.01
CA THR A 240 1.81 -13.81 -11.16
C THR A 240 0.87 -14.90 -10.67
N GLN A 241 -0.37 -14.92 -11.14
CA GLN A 241 -1.33 -15.97 -10.77
C GLN A 241 -0.97 -17.30 -11.45
N ILE A 242 -1.18 -18.42 -10.76
CA ILE A 242 -0.89 -19.78 -11.22
C ILE A 242 -2.21 -20.51 -11.49
N PRO A 243 -2.40 -21.09 -12.69
CA PRO A 243 -3.58 -21.91 -13.00
C PRO A 243 -3.75 -23.07 -12.01
N CYS A 244 -4.98 -23.52 -11.85
CA CYS A 244 -5.23 -24.86 -11.36
C CYS A 244 -4.65 -25.87 -12.38
#